data_AF-W9I3H1-F1
#
_entry.id   AF-W9I3H1-F1
#
_cell.length_a   1.000
_cell.length_b   1.000
_cell.length_c   1.000
_cell.angle_alpha   90.00
_cell.angle_beta   90.00
_cell.angle_gamma   90.00
#
_symmetry.space_group_name_H-M   'P 1'
#
loop_
_entity.id
_entity.type
_entity.pdbx_description
1 polymer ?
#
loop_
_entity_poly.entity_id
_entity_poly.type
_entity_poly.pdbx_seq_one_letter_code
_entity_poly.pdbx_strand_id
1 'polypeptide(L)'
;MQGAPRTSGYYLAQQFGFNGVDVGYTGLQPRPDSRRRQVVHAAFSSFQNGTTTKHKNFHSGADGSLGVSCALDIFGDYSYFYNISVKNTGGITWRGTLIDTVTGKSDVIGEWMLPSSAGKMLNGESGFFEYYNWNDGKTNYIYSKQPFSQVFFGNPTSETKGASGGSITCVYEEGGCIKKLNLKATQTGKGYRIQAGFK
;
A
#
# COMPACT_ATOMS: atom_id res chain seq x y z
N MET A 1 -7.78 6.49 7.61
CA MET A 1 -6.50 6.67 8.33
C MET A 1 -6.64 7.55 9.59
N GLN A 2 -7.73 7.46 10.35
CA GLN A 2 -8.14 8.52 11.30
C GLN A 2 -7.13 8.82 12.42
N GLY A 3 -6.45 7.78 12.93
CA GLY A 3 -5.47 7.96 14.00
C GLY A 3 -4.03 8.03 13.50
N ALA A 4 -3.80 8.16 12.19
CA ALA A 4 -2.46 8.29 11.65
C ALA A 4 -1.93 9.73 11.84
N PRO A 5 -0.63 9.90 12.16
CA PRO A 5 -0.02 11.22 12.28
C PRO A 5 0.01 11.95 10.93
N ARG A 6 0.02 13.28 10.95
CA ARG A 6 0.12 14.14 9.76
C ARG A 6 1.58 14.32 9.33
N THR A 7 2.29 13.22 9.13
CA THR A 7 3.71 13.22 8.77
C THR A 7 3.99 12.16 7.72
N SER A 8 5.09 12.33 6.98
CA SER A 8 5.67 11.24 6.20
C SER A 8 6.34 10.22 7.12
N GLY A 9 6.72 9.07 6.55
CA GLY A 9 7.50 8.04 7.23
C GLY A 9 6.74 6.75 7.46
N TYR A 10 5.41 6.76 7.32
CA TYR A 10 4.59 5.59 7.57
C TYR A 10 4.11 4.98 6.28
N TYR A 11 4.12 3.66 6.19
CA TYR A 11 3.52 2.95 5.08
C TYR A 11 2.69 1.77 5.56
N LEU A 12 1.49 1.68 4.99
CA LEU A 12 0.58 0.57 5.22
C LEU A 12 0.36 -0.13 3.89
N ALA A 13 1.06 -1.24 3.73
CA ALA A 13 1.12 -1.97 2.48
C ALA A 13 0.22 -3.20 2.50
N GLN A 14 -0.23 -3.55 1.30
CA GLN A 14 -0.99 -4.72 0.92
C GLN A 14 -0.21 -5.37 -0.21
N GLN A 15 0.40 -6.51 0.04
CA GLN A 15 1.07 -7.26 -1.01
C GLN A 15 0.03 -8.04 -1.83
N PHE A 16 0.38 -8.36 -3.06
CA PHE A 16 -0.35 -9.27 -3.93
C PHE A 16 0.64 -9.95 -4.87
N GLY A 17 0.49 -11.26 -5.08
CA GLY A 17 1.38 -12.04 -5.93
C GLY A 17 0.86 -12.16 -7.36
N PHE A 18 1.72 -12.66 -8.26
CA PHE A 18 1.35 -13.09 -9.60
C PHE A 18 1.93 -14.47 -9.87
N ASN A 19 1.23 -15.28 -10.66
CA ASN A 19 1.77 -16.58 -11.03
C ASN A 19 3.03 -16.42 -11.91
N GLY A 20 4.15 -17.03 -11.50
CA GLY A 20 5.39 -17.09 -12.29
C GLY A 20 6.28 -15.84 -12.26
N VAL A 21 5.93 -14.81 -11.48
CA VAL A 21 6.71 -13.58 -11.33
C VAL A 21 6.61 -13.04 -9.90
N ASP A 22 7.43 -12.03 -9.58
CA ASP A 22 7.53 -11.45 -8.24
C ASP A 22 6.24 -10.73 -7.77
N VAL A 23 6.21 -10.37 -6.48
CA VAL A 23 5.10 -9.69 -5.84
C VAL A 23 4.94 -8.24 -6.30
N GLY A 24 3.72 -7.75 -6.20
CA GLY A 24 3.40 -6.32 -6.20
C GLY A 24 2.88 -5.91 -4.83
N TYR A 25 2.82 -4.61 -4.60
CA TYR A 25 2.19 -4.07 -3.41
C TYR A 25 1.48 -2.77 -3.70
N THR A 26 0.48 -2.49 -2.88
CA THR A 26 -0.23 -1.23 -2.87
C THR A 26 -0.43 -0.77 -1.45
N GLY A 27 -0.67 0.50 -1.22
CA GLY A 27 -0.84 0.96 0.15
C GLY A 27 -1.07 2.44 0.29
N LEU A 28 -1.21 2.85 1.54
CA LEU A 28 -1.46 4.23 1.91
C LEU A 28 -0.36 4.75 2.83
N GLN A 29 0.04 5.99 2.61
CA GLN A 29 0.96 6.74 3.46
C GLN A 29 0.27 8.02 3.91
N PRO A 30 0.26 8.33 5.22
CA PRO A 30 -0.08 9.66 5.65
C PRO A 30 1.01 10.64 5.19
N ARG A 31 0.63 11.89 5.04
CA ARG A 31 1.53 12.98 4.62
C ARG A 31 1.26 14.22 5.47
N PRO A 32 2.21 15.16 5.54
CA PRO A 32 1.93 16.49 6.05
C PRO A 32 0.75 17.11 5.30
N ASP A 33 -0.08 17.85 6.04
CA ASP A 33 -1.17 18.60 5.44
C ASP A 33 -0.62 19.59 4.41
N SER A 34 -1.33 19.75 3.30
CA SER A 34 -0.99 20.70 2.25
C SER A 34 -2.19 21.59 1.98
N ARG A 35 -1.96 22.90 1.86
CA ARG A 35 -3.03 23.91 1.70
C ARG A 35 -4.10 23.79 2.79
N ARG A 36 -3.69 23.51 4.04
CA ARG A 36 -4.56 23.26 5.20
C ARG A 36 -5.55 22.09 5.03
N ARG A 37 -5.23 21.16 4.13
CA ARG A 37 -6.02 19.97 3.85
C ARG A 37 -5.19 18.71 4.06
N GLN A 38 -5.89 17.69 4.51
CA GLN A 38 -5.38 16.35 4.73
C GLN A 38 -4.96 15.74 3.40
N VAL A 39 -3.76 15.16 3.35
CA VAL A 39 -3.21 14.51 2.16
C VAL A 39 -3.10 13.00 2.38
N VAL A 40 -3.73 12.23 1.49
CA VAL A 40 -3.58 10.78 1.43
C VAL A 40 -2.69 10.46 0.25
N HIS A 41 -1.58 9.79 0.51
CA HIS A 41 -0.68 9.29 -0.52
C HIS A 41 -0.97 7.80 -0.76
N ALA A 42 -1.20 7.42 -2.01
CA ALA A 42 -1.40 6.02 -2.39
C ALA A 42 -0.28 5.57 -3.33
N ALA A 43 0.20 4.36 -3.10
CA ALA A 43 1.24 3.73 -3.91
C ALA A 43 0.72 2.44 -4.57
N PHE A 44 1.23 2.13 -5.75
CA PHE A 44 0.95 0.92 -6.50
C PHE A 44 2.19 0.50 -7.30
N SER A 45 2.78 -0.62 -6.92
CA SER A 45 4.13 -0.99 -7.33
C SER A 45 4.21 -2.45 -7.74
N SER A 46 5.16 -2.73 -8.64
CA SER A 46 5.58 -4.06 -9.07
C SER A 46 7.09 -4.16 -8.85
N PHE A 47 7.52 -5.22 -8.16
CA PHE A 47 8.94 -5.55 -7.98
C PHE A 47 9.49 -6.40 -9.13
N GLN A 48 8.63 -6.88 -10.03
CA GLN A 48 9.04 -7.75 -11.12
C GLN A 48 9.92 -7.01 -12.13
N ASN A 49 11.13 -7.54 -12.33
CA ASN A 49 12.03 -7.07 -13.38
C ASN A 49 11.39 -7.20 -14.78
N GLY A 50 11.62 -6.22 -15.65
CA GLY A 50 10.99 -6.13 -16.96
C GLY A 50 9.56 -5.57 -16.93
N THR A 51 9.05 -5.17 -15.76
CA THR A 51 7.83 -4.35 -15.70
C THR A 51 8.08 -3.02 -16.42
N THR A 52 7.11 -2.60 -17.22
CA THR A 52 7.16 -1.32 -17.94
C THR A 52 5.90 -0.50 -17.68
N THR A 53 5.96 0.80 -17.95
CA THR A 53 4.81 1.69 -17.82
C THR A 53 4.94 2.89 -18.74
N LYS A 54 3.79 3.51 -19.05
CA LYS A 54 3.70 4.83 -19.67
C LYS A 54 2.86 5.80 -18.81
N HIS A 55 2.47 5.38 -17.61
CA HIS A 55 1.56 6.14 -16.77
C HIS A 55 2.29 7.33 -16.15
N LYS A 56 1.71 8.54 -16.22
CA LYS A 56 2.38 9.79 -15.79
C LYS A 56 2.81 9.85 -14.32
N ASN A 57 2.18 9.04 -13.47
CA ASN A 57 2.46 8.98 -12.02
C ASN A 57 3.59 8.02 -11.65
N PHE A 58 4.36 7.52 -12.63
CA PHE A 58 5.37 6.51 -12.40
C PHE A 58 6.70 7.07 -11.92
N HIS A 59 7.44 6.19 -11.27
CA HIS A 59 8.83 6.33 -10.88
C HIS A 59 9.52 4.99 -11.20
N SER A 60 10.78 5.06 -11.60
CA SER A 60 11.58 3.87 -11.88
C SER A 60 11.90 3.11 -10.58
N GLY A 61 11.75 1.79 -10.61
CA GLY A 61 12.03 0.92 -9.47
C GLY A 61 10.89 0.80 -8.46
N ALA A 62 11.09 -0.05 -7.46
CA ALA A 62 10.22 -0.24 -6.30
C ALA A 62 11.10 -0.42 -5.06
N ASP A 63 11.01 0.52 -4.10
CA ASP A 63 11.84 0.55 -2.88
C ASP A 63 13.36 0.35 -3.12
N GLY A 64 13.86 0.94 -4.21
CA GLY A 64 15.27 0.85 -4.60
C GLY A 64 15.66 -0.41 -5.38
N SER A 65 14.73 -1.36 -5.60
CA SER A 65 14.94 -2.50 -6.48
C SER A 65 14.48 -2.22 -7.92
N LEU A 66 14.72 -3.20 -8.81
CA LEU A 66 14.12 -3.24 -10.14
C LEU A 66 12.59 -3.25 -10.05
N GLY A 67 11.91 -2.79 -11.10
CA GLY A 67 10.45 -2.73 -11.17
C GLY A 67 9.92 -1.34 -11.50
N VAL A 68 8.66 -1.11 -11.15
CA VAL A 68 7.94 0.14 -11.40
C VAL A 68 7.04 0.48 -10.22
N SER A 69 7.06 1.73 -9.78
CA SER A 69 6.13 2.26 -8.78
C SER A 69 5.34 3.43 -9.34
N CYS A 70 4.04 3.43 -9.13
CA CYS A 70 3.17 4.59 -9.37
C CYS A 70 2.68 5.14 -8.04
N ALA A 71 2.58 6.47 -7.90
CA ALA A 71 2.08 7.08 -6.69
C ALA A 71 1.22 8.30 -6.95
N LEU A 72 0.23 8.53 -6.09
CA LEU A 72 -0.71 9.64 -6.20
C LEU A 72 -0.99 10.26 -4.84
N ASP A 73 -0.90 11.58 -4.76
CA ASP A 73 -1.44 12.36 -3.66
C ASP A 73 -2.85 12.84 -3.98
N ILE A 74 -3.77 12.64 -3.04
CA ILE A 74 -5.11 13.25 -3.08
C ILE A 74 -5.36 14.06 -1.82
N PHE A 75 -6.22 15.06 -1.93
CA PHE A 75 -6.85 15.64 -0.75
C PHE A 75 -8.03 14.77 -0.32
N GLY A 76 -7.96 14.19 0.87
CA GLY A 76 -8.96 13.25 1.38
C GLY A 76 -9.04 13.25 2.89
N ASP A 77 -10.22 12.94 3.43
CA ASP A 77 -10.46 12.88 4.87
C ASP A 77 -9.92 11.57 5.46
N TYR A 78 -9.15 11.65 6.54
CA TYR A 78 -8.57 10.49 7.21
C TYR A 78 -9.60 9.68 7.99
N SER A 79 -10.78 10.23 8.31
CA SER A 79 -11.90 9.45 8.85
C SER A 79 -12.51 8.50 7.81
N TYR A 80 -12.27 8.73 6.51
CA TYR A 80 -12.85 7.91 5.46
C TYR A 80 -12.13 6.58 5.28
N PHE A 81 -12.89 5.62 4.77
CA PHE A 81 -12.36 4.34 4.34
C PHE A 81 -11.98 4.39 2.88
N TYR A 82 -10.71 4.08 2.61
CA TYR A 82 -10.18 3.96 1.27
C TYR A 82 -9.89 2.50 0.95
N ASN A 83 -10.30 2.09 -0.25
CA ASN A 83 -9.95 0.81 -0.83
C ASN A 83 -9.02 1.02 -2.03
N ILE A 84 -8.13 0.07 -2.31
CA ILE A 84 -7.36 0.07 -3.55
C ILE A 84 -7.73 -1.15 -4.38
N SER A 85 -8.20 -0.91 -5.60
CA SER A 85 -8.51 -1.95 -6.57
C SER A 85 -7.30 -2.20 -7.47
N VAL A 86 -6.96 -3.48 -7.66
CA VAL A 86 -5.93 -3.94 -8.60
C VAL A 86 -6.61 -4.73 -9.72
N LYS A 87 -6.65 -4.18 -10.94
CA LYS A 87 -7.44 -4.72 -12.05
C LYS A 87 -6.59 -4.93 -13.29
N ASN A 88 -6.73 -6.10 -13.94
CA ASN A 88 -6.18 -6.31 -15.27
C ASN A 88 -7.06 -5.56 -16.28
N THR A 89 -6.48 -4.64 -17.04
CA THR A 89 -7.20 -3.83 -18.03
C THR A 89 -7.06 -4.37 -19.45
N GLY A 90 -6.32 -5.46 -19.63
CA GLY A 90 -6.10 -6.13 -20.92
C GLY A 90 -4.67 -6.65 -21.04
N GLY A 91 -4.53 -7.88 -21.54
CA GLY A 91 -3.23 -8.54 -21.74
C GLY A 91 -2.41 -8.57 -20.43
N ILE A 92 -1.24 -7.94 -20.48
CA ILE A 92 -0.28 -7.85 -19.38
C ILE A 92 -0.42 -6.58 -18.53
N THR A 93 -1.44 -5.76 -18.78
CA THR A 93 -1.62 -4.44 -18.15
C THR A 93 -2.46 -4.53 -16.88
N TRP A 94 -1.95 -3.92 -15.81
CA TRP A 94 -2.60 -3.85 -14.51
C TRP A 94 -2.71 -2.40 -14.03
N ARG A 95 -3.85 -2.08 -13.42
CA ARG A 95 -4.20 -0.74 -12.92
C ARG A 95 -4.48 -0.79 -11.42
N GLY A 96 -3.84 0.12 -10.70
CA GLY A 96 -4.15 0.44 -9.30
C GLY A 96 -5.07 1.66 -9.23
N THR A 97 -6.20 1.53 -8.53
CA THR A 97 -7.19 2.63 -8.37
C THR A 97 -7.52 2.83 -6.90
N LEU A 98 -7.31 4.05 -6.39
CA LEU A 98 -7.73 4.45 -5.06
C LEU A 98 -9.23 4.81 -5.09
N ILE A 99 -10.00 4.24 -4.17
CA ILE A 99 -11.45 4.42 -4.08
C ILE A 99 -11.77 4.94 -2.68
N ASP A 100 -12.28 6.16 -2.60
CA ASP A 100 -12.94 6.67 -1.41
C ASP A 100 -14.34 6.04 -1.33
N THR A 101 -14.52 5.12 -0.37
CA THR A 101 -15.78 4.37 -0.25
C THR A 101 -16.92 5.17 0.37
N VAL A 102 -16.63 6.33 0.97
CA VAL A 102 -17.63 7.22 1.55
C VAL A 102 -18.23 8.10 0.46
N THR A 103 -17.39 8.67 -0.41
CA THR A 103 -17.83 9.58 -1.49
C THR A 103 -18.07 8.88 -2.83
N GLY A 104 -17.54 7.66 -3.01
CA GLY A 104 -17.53 6.94 -4.28
C GLY A 104 -16.47 7.44 -5.28
N LYS A 105 -15.69 8.47 -4.92
CA LYS A 105 -14.65 9.03 -5.79
C LYS A 105 -13.55 7.99 -6.04
N SER A 106 -13.16 7.86 -7.31
CA SER A 106 -12.09 6.95 -7.73
C SER A 106 -10.99 7.73 -8.46
N ASP A 107 -9.74 7.49 -8.09
CA ASP A 107 -8.56 8.11 -8.68
C ASP A 107 -7.54 7.02 -9.09
N VAL A 108 -7.07 7.06 -10.33
CA VAL A 108 -6.07 6.11 -10.84
C VAL A 108 -4.71 6.45 -10.23
N ILE A 109 -4.15 5.53 -9.45
CA ILE A 109 -2.81 5.65 -8.87
C ILE A 109 -1.79 5.49 -10.00
N GLY A 110 -1.93 4.41 -10.77
CA GLY A 110 -1.20 4.21 -12.01
C GLY A 110 -1.46 2.87 -12.68
N GLU A 111 -0.72 2.65 -13.75
CA GLU A 111 -0.78 1.45 -14.57
C GLU A 111 0.62 0.96 -14.90
N TRP A 112 0.80 -0.35 -14.97
CA TRP A 112 2.03 -0.96 -15.46
C TRP A 112 1.73 -2.27 -16.20
N MET A 113 2.70 -2.70 -16.99
CA MET A 113 2.65 -3.90 -17.82
C MET A 113 3.71 -4.88 -17.33
N LEU A 114 3.29 -6.09 -16.97
CA LEU A 114 4.21 -7.17 -16.59
C LEU A 114 4.83 -7.83 -17.83
N PRO A 115 5.94 -8.58 -17.68
CA PRO A 115 6.41 -9.49 -18.72
C PRO A 115 5.30 -10.45 -19.18
N SER A 116 5.32 -10.86 -20.45
CA SER A 116 4.32 -11.80 -21.02
C SER A 116 4.31 -13.19 -20.37
N SER A 117 5.38 -13.53 -19.64
CA SER A 117 5.46 -14.75 -18.83
C SER A 117 4.63 -14.66 -17.54
N ALA A 118 4.20 -13.47 -17.12
CA ALA A 118 3.40 -13.29 -15.91
C ALA A 118 1.99 -13.84 -16.10
N GLY A 119 1.56 -14.65 -15.15
CA GLY A 119 0.19 -15.14 -15.07
C GLY A 119 -0.75 -14.16 -14.35
N LYS A 120 -1.87 -14.71 -13.87
CA LYS A 120 -2.87 -13.92 -13.13
C LYS A 120 -2.40 -13.58 -11.72
N MET A 121 -2.99 -12.54 -11.15
CA MET A 121 -2.82 -12.18 -9.76
C MET A 121 -3.30 -13.32 -8.86
N LEU A 122 -2.49 -13.65 -7.86
CA LEU A 122 -2.77 -14.67 -6.86
C LEU A 122 -3.61 -14.06 -5.72
N ASN A 123 -4.32 -14.94 -5.01
CA ASN A 123 -5.02 -14.57 -3.79
C ASN A 123 -4.16 -14.93 -2.57
N GLY A 124 -4.25 -14.11 -1.53
CA GLY A 124 -3.72 -14.43 -0.22
C GLY A 124 -2.27 -13.98 -0.10
N GLU A 125 -2.08 -12.74 0.31
CA GLU A 125 -0.75 -12.20 0.58
C GLU A 125 -0.73 -11.45 1.90
N SER A 126 0.45 -11.06 2.35
CA SER A 126 0.62 -10.35 3.61
C SER A 126 0.39 -8.85 3.45
N GLY A 127 -0.03 -8.21 4.53
CA GLY A 127 0.06 -6.76 4.69
C GLY A 127 1.21 -6.43 5.63
N PHE A 128 1.72 -5.20 5.57
CA PHE A 128 2.69 -4.76 6.56
C PHE A 128 2.49 -3.31 6.97
N PHE A 129 2.90 -3.01 8.19
CA PHE A 129 3.04 -1.66 8.71
C PHE A 129 4.52 -1.34 8.83
N GLU A 130 4.92 -0.23 8.23
CA GLU A 130 6.30 0.21 8.21
C GLU A 130 6.42 1.65 8.68
N TYR A 131 7.47 1.93 9.45
CA TYR A 131 7.96 3.29 9.64
C TYR A 131 9.33 3.47 8.97
N TYR A 132 9.31 3.76 7.67
CA TYR A 132 10.47 3.68 6.78
C TYR A 132 11.52 4.75 7.06
N ASN A 133 11.17 5.82 7.80
CA ASN A 133 12.16 6.82 8.23
C ASN A 133 13.24 6.24 9.15
N TRP A 134 13.00 5.06 9.75
CA TRP A 134 13.95 4.38 10.65
C TRP A 134 14.64 3.17 10.01
N ASN A 135 14.58 3.06 8.68
CA ASN A 135 15.24 1.99 7.91
C ASN A 135 16.70 2.33 7.51
N ASP A 136 17.42 3.10 8.33
CA ASP A 136 18.80 3.47 8.02
C ASP A 136 19.84 2.42 8.40
N GLY A 137 19.44 1.42 9.20
CA GLY A 137 20.30 0.34 9.70
C GLY A 137 21.47 0.81 10.59
N LYS A 138 21.48 2.09 10.99
CA LYS A 138 22.63 2.76 11.63
C LYS A 138 22.27 3.42 12.95
N THR A 139 21.04 3.93 13.07
CA THR A 139 20.64 4.74 14.23
C THR A 139 19.90 3.88 15.24
N ASN A 140 20.30 3.98 16.52
CA ASN A 140 19.57 3.40 17.64
C ASN A 140 18.38 4.29 18.01
N TYR A 141 17.23 4.03 17.40
CA TYR A 141 16.01 4.78 17.67
C TYR A 141 15.37 4.41 19.01
N ILE A 142 14.77 5.41 19.67
CA ILE A 142 13.94 5.19 20.86
C ILE A 142 12.53 4.84 20.38
N TYR A 143 12.28 3.56 20.12
CA TYR A 143 11.03 3.09 19.52
C TYR A 143 9.78 3.45 20.32
N SER A 144 9.90 3.55 21.66
CA SER A 144 8.82 3.99 22.55
C SER A 144 8.36 5.44 22.33
N LYS A 145 9.13 6.24 21.58
CA LYS A 145 8.75 7.61 21.19
C LYS A 145 8.02 7.67 19.85
N GLN A 146 7.79 6.53 19.19
CA GLN A 146 7.05 6.55 17.94
C GLN A 146 5.58 6.95 18.21
N PRO A 147 5.07 8.00 17.56
CA PRO A 147 3.68 8.40 17.69
C PRO A 147 2.73 7.25 17.37
N PHE A 148 1.70 7.12 18.19
CA PHE A 148 0.58 6.22 17.91
C PHE A 148 -0.03 6.51 16.54
N SER A 149 -0.28 5.45 15.77
CA SER A 149 -0.94 5.45 14.49
C SER A 149 -2.08 4.42 14.49
N GLN A 150 -3.23 4.81 13.97
CA GLN A 150 -4.35 3.90 13.72
C GLN A 150 -4.92 4.07 12.32
N VAL A 151 -5.03 2.96 11.61
CA VAL A 151 -5.56 2.91 10.25
C VAL A 151 -6.49 1.71 10.08
N PHE A 152 -7.47 1.88 9.20
CA PHE A 152 -8.32 0.83 8.71
C PHE A 152 -8.08 0.71 7.21
N PHE A 153 -7.83 -0.50 6.71
CA PHE A 153 -7.58 -0.73 5.29
C PHE A 153 -8.33 -1.97 4.80
N GLY A 154 -8.73 -1.89 3.53
CA GLY A 154 -9.44 -2.95 2.84
C GLY A 154 -8.51 -4.03 2.35
N ASN A 155 -9.04 -5.22 2.13
CA ASN A 155 -8.40 -6.21 1.29
C ASN A 155 -8.21 -5.65 -0.14
N PRO A 156 -7.06 -5.87 -0.82
CA PRO A 156 -6.91 -5.45 -2.21
C PRO A 156 -7.91 -6.19 -3.08
N THR A 157 -8.84 -5.46 -3.68
CA THR A 157 -9.91 -6.09 -4.47
C THR A 157 -9.51 -6.21 -5.93
N SER A 158 -9.83 -7.36 -6.55
CA SER A 158 -9.84 -7.49 -8.01
C SER A 158 -11.16 -8.06 -8.48
N GLU A 159 -11.72 -7.45 -9.52
CA GLU A 159 -12.87 -7.98 -10.27
C GLU A 159 -12.42 -8.83 -11.46
N THR A 160 -11.10 -9.02 -11.64
CA THR A 160 -10.55 -9.70 -12.81
C THR A 160 -10.89 -11.19 -12.76
N LYS A 161 -11.50 -11.73 -13.83
CA LYS A 161 -11.92 -13.14 -13.88
C LYS A 161 -10.75 -14.10 -13.67
N GLY A 162 -10.80 -14.87 -12.58
CA GLY A 162 -9.75 -15.81 -12.18
C GLY A 162 -8.62 -15.19 -11.36
N ALA A 163 -8.71 -13.92 -10.98
CA ALA A 163 -7.97 -13.32 -9.88
C ALA A 163 -8.99 -13.03 -8.76
N SER A 164 -9.26 -14.03 -7.93
CA SER A 164 -10.29 -13.91 -6.88
C SER A 164 -9.74 -13.11 -5.70
N GLY A 165 -10.31 -11.92 -5.48
CA GLY A 165 -10.29 -11.11 -4.25
C GLY A 165 -9.06 -11.24 -3.37
N GLY A 166 -8.06 -10.37 -3.58
CA GLY A 166 -6.84 -10.36 -2.77
C GLY A 166 -7.18 -10.21 -1.30
N SER A 167 -6.99 -11.28 -0.54
CA SER A 167 -7.17 -11.28 0.91
C SER A 167 -5.84 -11.05 1.59
N ILE A 168 -5.83 -10.19 2.61
CA ILE A 168 -4.67 -10.05 3.46
C ILE A 168 -4.71 -11.15 4.52
N THR A 169 -3.74 -12.04 4.50
CA THR A 169 -3.74 -13.25 5.36
C THR A 169 -3.18 -12.96 6.75
N CYS A 170 -2.26 -12.00 6.85
CA CYS A 170 -1.72 -11.49 8.10
C CYS A 170 -1.21 -10.06 7.94
N VAL A 171 -0.90 -9.41 9.05
CA VAL A 171 -0.20 -8.12 9.07
C VAL A 171 0.98 -8.20 10.02
N TYR A 172 2.14 -7.75 9.56
CA TYR A 172 3.37 -7.72 10.35
C TYR A 172 4.06 -6.35 10.29
N GLU A 173 5.07 -6.13 11.14
CA GLU A 173 5.91 -4.92 11.11
C GLU A 173 7.07 -5.14 10.14
N GLU A 174 7.39 -4.17 9.29
CA GLU A 174 8.50 -4.22 8.32
C GLU A 174 9.62 -3.23 8.70
N GLY A 175 10.84 -3.51 8.24
CA GLY A 175 11.99 -2.61 8.39
C GLY A 175 12.65 -2.59 9.78
N GLY A 176 13.26 -1.46 10.16
CA GLY A 176 14.06 -1.32 11.39
C GLY A 176 13.26 -1.46 12.70
N CYS A 177 11.94 -1.55 12.58
CA CYS A 177 10.97 -1.51 13.66
C CYS A 177 10.32 -2.86 13.98
N ILE A 178 10.80 -3.97 13.41
CA ILE A 178 10.26 -5.31 13.66
C ILE A 178 10.21 -5.63 15.16
N LYS A 179 9.03 -6.04 15.62
CA LYS A 179 8.64 -6.38 17.01
C LYS A 179 8.79 -5.25 18.02
N LYS A 180 8.78 -3.98 17.57
CA LYS A 180 9.09 -2.82 18.42
C LYS A 180 7.97 -1.79 18.54
N LEU A 181 6.92 -1.85 17.73
CA LEU A 181 5.91 -0.79 17.66
C LEU A 181 4.56 -1.18 18.28
N ASN A 182 4.54 -2.22 19.12
CA ASN A 182 3.31 -2.68 19.77
C ASN A 182 2.17 -2.89 18.75
N LEU A 183 2.51 -3.43 17.57
CA LEU A 183 1.56 -3.63 16.48
C LEU A 183 0.40 -4.53 16.95
N LYS A 184 -0.82 -4.02 16.76
CA LYS A 184 -2.06 -4.77 16.88
C LYS A 184 -2.82 -4.70 15.57
N ALA A 185 -2.91 -5.84 14.89
CA ALA A 185 -3.73 -6.01 13.70
C ALA A 185 -4.97 -6.84 14.05
N THR A 186 -6.15 -6.26 13.86
CA THR A 186 -7.43 -6.92 14.11
C THR A 186 -8.15 -7.09 12.78
N GLN A 187 -8.37 -8.35 12.38
CA GLN A 187 -9.14 -8.67 11.18
C GLN A 187 -10.60 -8.20 11.34
N THR A 188 -11.19 -7.77 10.25
CA THR A 188 -12.57 -7.33 10.15
C THR A 188 -13.19 -7.93 8.88
N GLY A 189 -14.52 -7.81 8.71
CA GLY A 189 -15.19 -8.31 7.51
C GLY A 189 -14.73 -7.67 6.19
N LYS A 190 -13.99 -6.54 6.22
CA LYS A 190 -13.56 -5.81 5.02
C LYS A 190 -12.04 -5.74 4.83
N GLY A 191 -11.24 -6.26 5.77
CA GLY A 191 -9.78 -6.08 5.82
C GLY A 191 -9.29 -6.03 7.26
N TYR A 192 -8.36 -5.13 7.61
CA TYR A 192 -7.83 -5.04 8.98
C TYR A 192 -7.88 -3.63 9.54
N ARG A 193 -8.07 -3.57 10.86
CA ARG A 193 -7.72 -2.40 11.68
C ARG A 193 -6.32 -2.61 12.25
N ILE A 194 -5.40 -1.70 11.93
CA ILE A 194 -4.05 -1.65 12.47
C ILE A 194 -3.94 -0.54 13.50
N GLN A 195 -3.26 -0.85 14.60
CA GLN A 195 -2.77 0.11 15.59
C GLN A 195 -1.29 -0.18 15.83
N ALA A 196 -0.45 0.84 15.83
CA ALA A 196 0.98 0.73 16.12
C ALA A 196 1.50 2.03 16.75
N GLY A 197 2.62 1.98 17.45
CA GLY A 197 3.21 3.09 18.20
C GLY A 197 2.66 3.25 19.61
N PHE A 198 3.04 4.33 20.26
CA PHE A 198 2.84 4.57 21.69
C PHE A 198 2.11 5.90 21.94
N LYS A 199 1.34 5.96 23.03
CA LYS A 199 0.60 7.13 23.48
C LYS A 199 1.36 7.89 24.56
#